data_AF-M3D0F1-F1
#
_entry.id   AF-M3D0F1-F1
#
_cell.length_a   1.000
_cell.length_b   1.000
_cell.length_c   1.000
_cell.angle_alpha   90.00
_cell.angle_beta   90.00
_cell.angle_gamma   90.00
#
_symmetry.space_group_name_H-M   'P 1'
#
loop_
_entity.id
_entity.type
_entity.pdbx_description
1 polymer ?
#
loop_
_entity_poly.entity_id
_entity_poly.type
_entity_poly.pdbx_seq_one_letter_code
_entity_poly.pdbx_strand_id
1 'polypeptide(L)'
;MTTASYEAQTYPRLNLKDFTLDENNLERDCPLDNGRHQKLPEYDLGTLDSLPLEILQEAISYLDFDTLAALRRVNARAMEVVESVPAYRATLQLCPNIVRGLYSIHYGAYVSLNTLWSTLGRARCEDCGDFGGYIYLLTCRRVCFLCFRTACRFYPLQIAEASKQY
;
A
#
# COMPACT_ATOMS: atom_id res chain seq x y z
N MET A 1 18.29 -8.61 26.84
CA MET A 1 17.02 -9.26 26.44
C MET A 1 17.22 -9.83 25.05
N THR A 2 17.31 -11.14 24.95
CA THR A 2 17.80 -11.88 23.77
C THR A 2 16.68 -12.09 22.75
N THR A 3 17.01 -11.87 21.48
CA THR A 3 16.15 -12.00 20.28
C THR A 3 15.46 -13.36 20.13
N ALA A 4 15.95 -14.40 20.79
CA ALA A 4 15.39 -15.75 20.80
C ALA A 4 13.95 -15.84 21.38
N SER A 5 13.51 -14.85 22.17
CA SER A 5 12.21 -14.87 22.84
C SER A 5 11.01 -14.67 21.90
N TYR A 6 11.20 -14.05 20.73
CA TYR A 6 10.10 -13.68 19.85
C TYR A 6 9.90 -14.63 18.68
N GLU A 7 10.93 -15.40 18.30
CA GLU A 7 10.82 -16.34 17.17
C GLU A 7 9.76 -17.42 17.39
N ALA A 8 9.62 -17.91 18.63
CA ALA A 8 8.57 -18.88 19.00
C ALA A 8 7.14 -18.31 18.97
N GLN A 9 6.99 -16.98 18.90
CA GLN A 9 5.70 -16.29 18.74
C GLN A 9 5.43 -15.91 17.28
N THR A 10 6.40 -16.13 16.39
CA THR A 10 6.21 -15.91 14.96
C THR A 10 5.63 -17.16 14.31
N TYR A 11 4.80 -16.95 13.29
CA TYR A 11 4.27 -18.04 12.47
C TYR A 11 5.45 -18.86 11.90
N PRO A 12 5.30 -20.20 11.74
CA PRO A 12 6.35 -20.99 11.13
C PRO A 12 6.68 -20.41 9.76
N ARG A 13 7.93 -19.99 9.55
CA ARG A 13 8.41 -19.66 8.21
C ARG A 13 8.50 -20.95 7.42
N LEU A 14 7.43 -21.25 6.68
CA LEU A 14 7.45 -22.32 5.70
C LEU A 14 8.50 -21.95 4.64
N ASN A 15 9.41 -22.87 4.31
CA ASN A 15 10.43 -22.67 3.27
C ASN A 15 9.78 -22.74 1.87
N LEU A 16 8.86 -21.81 1.60
CA LEU A 16 8.09 -21.69 0.38
C LEU A 16 8.74 -20.63 -0.49
N LYS A 17 8.99 -20.98 -1.76
CA LYS A 17 9.34 -20.00 -2.78
C LYS A 17 8.06 -19.32 -3.26
N ASP A 18 7.73 -18.19 -2.64
CA ASP A 18 6.48 -17.47 -2.86
C ASP A 18 6.60 -16.27 -3.81
N PHE A 19 7.81 -15.95 -4.27
CA PHE A 19 8.10 -14.89 -5.26
C PHE A 19 7.49 -13.55 -4.86
N THR A 20 7.51 -13.25 -3.56
CA THR A 20 7.03 -11.96 -3.04
C THR A 20 7.85 -10.80 -3.57
N LEU A 21 7.22 -9.63 -3.61
CA LEU A 21 7.86 -8.39 -4.03
C LEU A 21 9.06 -8.01 -3.15
N ASP A 22 9.05 -8.41 -1.88
CA ASP A 22 10.08 -8.07 -0.91
C ASP A 22 11.46 -8.69 -1.22
N GLU A 23 11.50 -9.76 -2.01
CA GLU A 23 12.75 -10.37 -2.49
C GLU A 23 13.38 -9.60 -3.67
N ASN A 24 12.70 -8.59 -4.21
CA ASN A 24 13.13 -7.82 -5.37
C ASN A 24 13.62 -6.42 -4.98
N ASN A 25 14.57 -5.85 -5.73
CA ASN A 25 15.05 -4.49 -5.50
C ASN A 25 14.14 -3.43 -6.14
N LEU A 26 12.89 -3.36 -5.69
CA LEU A 26 11.89 -2.44 -6.24
C LEU A 26 12.23 -0.97 -6.05
N GLU A 27 13.06 -0.63 -5.05
CA GLU A 27 13.48 0.76 -4.84
C GLU A 27 14.27 1.32 -6.02
N ARG A 28 15.09 0.49 -6.66
CA ARG A 28 15.86 0.89 -7.84
C ARG A 28 14.95 1.26 -9.01
N ASP A 29 13.89 0.47 -9.21
CA ASP A 29 13.04 0.58 -10.39
C ASP A 29 11.86 1.57 -10.16
N CYS A 30 11.42 1.73 -8.91
CA CYS A 30 10.38 2.67 -8.49
C CYS A 30 10.78 3.36 -7.16
N PRO A 31 11.60 4.42 -7.20
CA PRO A 31 11.97 5.16 -6.00
C PRO A 31 10.78 5.98 -5.50
N LEU A 32 10.48 5.88 -4.20
CA LEU A 32 9.50 6.74 -3.55
C LEU A 32 10.21 7.99 -3.00
N ASP A 33 9.58 9.15 -3.12
CA ASP A 33 10.10 10.46 -2.70
C ASP A 33 9.82 10.81 -1.22
N ASN A 34 9.26 9.85 -0.46
CA ASN A 34 8.76 10.02 0.92
C ASN A 34 9.78 10.73 1.82
N GLY A 35 9.51 11.99 2.18
CA GLY A 35 10.39 12.79 3.04
C GLY A 35 11.74 13.20 2.45
N ARG A 36 12.01 12.97 1.16
CA ARG A 36 13.25 13.43 0.49
C ARG A 36 13.22 14.93 0.18
N HIS A 37 12.04 15.54 0.22
CA HIS A 37 11.81 16.95 -0.08
C HIS A 37 11.17 17.69 1.10
N GLN A 38 11.88 17.75 2.24
CA GLN A 38 11.45 18.57 3.37
C GLN A 38 11.79 20.04 3.12
N LYS A 39 10.92 20.74 2.38
CA LYS A 39 10.95 22.20 2.26
C LYS A 39 9.89 22.78 3.18
N LEU A 40 10.21 23.86 3.90
CA LEU A 40 9.23 24.61 4.67
C LEU A 40 8.14 25.15 3.73
N PRO A 41 6.83 25.03 4.08
CA PRO A 41 5.76 25.59 3.27
C PRO A 41 5.89 27.11 3.14
N GLU A 42 6.01 27.59 1.90
CA GLU A 42 5.98 29.03 1.57
C GLU A 42 4.56 29.54 1.29
N TYR A 43 3.66 28.62 0.93
CA TYR A 43 2.28 28.92 0.53
C TYR A 43 1.32 27.94 1.23
N ASP A 44 0.09 28.38 1.43
CA ASP A 44 -1.02 27.60 2.00
C ASP A 44 -1.67 26.69 0.93
N LEU A 45 -2.76 25.99 1.29
CA LEU A 45 -3.61 25.22 0.37
C LEU A 45 -4.77 26.04 -0.20
N GLY A 46 -4.68 27.37 -0.15
CA GLY A 46 -5.75 28.27 -0.51
C GLY A 46 -7.03 27.95 0.27
N THR A 47 -8.13 27.74 -0.44
CA THR A 47 -9.44 27.46 0.17
C THR A 47 -9.45 26.19 1.02
N LEU A 48 -8.60 25.20 0.75
CA LEU A 48 -8.58 23.97 1.55
C LEU A 48 -8.02 24.20 2.96
N ASP A 49 -7.15 25.20 3.17
CA ASP A 49 -6.62 25.51 4.50
C ASP A 49 -7.66 26.19 5.42
N SER A 50 -8.86 26.53 4.92
CA SER A 50 -9.98 26.89 5.80
C SER A 50 -10.59 25.69 6.53
N LEU A 51 -10.27 24.46 6.11
CA LEU A 51 -10.72 23.24 6.76
C LEU A 51 -9.77 22.86 7.91
N PRO A 52 -10.30 22.34 9.04
CA PRO A 52 -9.46 21.74 10.07
C PRO A 52 -8.62 20.59 9.50
N LEU A 53 -7.43 20.40 10.06
CA LEU A 53 -6.49 19.38 9.61
C LEU A 53 -7.12 17.98 9.63
N GLU A 54 -7.93 17.68 10.63
CA GLU A 54 -8.60 16.40 10.79
C GLU A 54 -9.55 16.10 9.62
N ILE A 55 -10.24 17.13 9.11
CA ILE A 55 -11.14 17.00 7.97
C ILE A 55 -10.36 16.77 6.68
N LEU A 56 -9.22 17.47 6.51
CA LEU A 56 -8.31 17.23 5.39
C LEU A 56 -7.75 15.81 5.43
N GLN A 57 -7.31 15.34 6.59
CA GLN A 57 -6.76 14.00 6.77
C GLN A 57 -7.81 12.91 6.48
N GLU A 58 -9.04 13.09 6.94
CA GLU A 58 -10.15 12.16 6.65
C GLU A 58 -10.42 12.12 5.15
N ALA A 59 -10.54 13.27 4.49
CA ALA A 59 -10.73 13.34 3.03
C ALA A 59 -9.60 12.66 2.26
N ILE A 60 -8.34 12.93 2.65
CA ILE A 60 -7.14 12.33 2.07
C ILE A 60 -7.14 10.81 2.24
N SER A 61 -7.70 10.27 3.33
CA SER A 61 -7.76 8.83 3.56
C SER A 61 -8.58 8.07 2.50
N TYR A 62 -9.54 8.73 1.85
CA TYR A 62 -10.34 8.15 0.77
C TYR A 62 -9.73 8.31 -0.63
N LEU A 63 -8.63 9.05 -0.77
CA LEU A 63 -7.96 9.22 -2.05
C LEU A 63 -7.14 7.97 -2.41
N ASP A 64 -7.03 7.73 -3.71
CA ASP A 64 -6.17 6.71 -4.29
C ASP A 64 -4.69 7.13 -4.34
N PHE A 65 -3.78 6.17 -4.53
CA PHE A 65 -2.34 6.45 -4.47
C PHE A 65 -1.86 7.38 -5.58
N ASP A 66 -2.47 7.37 -6.76
CA ASP A 66 -2.08 8.25 -7.86
C ASP A 66 -2.51 9.69 -7.57
N THR A 67 -3.74 9.87 -7.06
CA THR A 67 -4.26 11.17 -6.60
C THR A 67 -3.47 11.70 -5.40
N LEU A 68 -3.07 10.85 -4.46
CA LEU A 68 -2.19 11.22 -3.35
C LEU A 68 -0.82 11.71 -3.84
N ALA A 69 -0.22 10.99 -4.80
CA ALA A 69 1.03 11.41 -5.41
C ALA A 69 0.88 12.74 -6.16
N ALA A 70 -0.24 12.96 -6.84
CA ALA A 70 -0.55 14.23 -7.49
C ALA A 70 -0.70 15.37 -6.47
N LEU A 71 -1.44 15.15 -5.38
CA LEU A 71 -1.64 16.14 -4.32
C LEU A 71 -0.32 16.55 -3.66
N ARG A 72 0.56 15.58 -3.36
CA ARG A 72 1.89 15.85 -2.80
C ARG A 72 2.76 16.73 -3.70
N ARG A 73 2.53 16.71 -5.02
CA ARG A 73 3.27 17.53 -6.00
C ARG A 73 2.73 18.94 -6.18
N VAL A 74 1.59 19.29 -5.56
CA VAL A 74 0.98 20.63 -5.71
C VAL A 74 1.87 21.71 -5.08
N ASN A 75 2.20 21.57 -3.80
CA ASN A 75 3.14 22.43 -3.08
C ASN A 75 3.64 21.74 -1.80
N ALA A 76 4.57 22.37 -1.08
CA ALA A 76 5.13 21.83 0.16
C ALA A 76 4.08 21.65 1.27
N ARG A 77 3.06 22.52 1.35
CA ARG A 77 1.96 22.38 2.30
C ARG A 77 1.11 21.14 2.01
N ALA A 78 0.83 20.85 0.74
CA ALA A 78 0.03 19.69 0.34
C ALA A 78 0.79 18.40 0.66
N MET A 79 2.11 18.40 0.41
CA MET A 79 2.99 17.32 0.83
C MET A 79 2.94 17.11 2.35
N GLU A 80 3.08 18.18 3.15
CA GLU A 80 3.00 18.12 4.61
C GLU A 80 1.67 17.54 5.09
N VAL A 81 0.53 18.01 4.54
CA VAL A 81 -0.79 17.54 4.95
C VAL A 81 -0.99 16.07 4.60
N VAL A 82 -0.55 15.60 3.42
CA VAL A 82 -0.61 14.16 3.08
C VAL A 82 0.29 13.34 4.00
N GLU A 83 1.51 13.80 4.28
CA GLU A 83 2.45 13.10 5.17
C GLU A 83 2.02 13.13 6.65
N SER A 84 1.13 14.06 7.02
CA SER A 84 0.53 14.12 8.35
C SER A 84 -0.46 12.98 8.61
N VAL A 85 -0.99 12.34 7.56
CA VAL A 85 -1.95 11.23 7.69
C VAL A 85 -1.22 10.00 8.26
N PRO A 86 -1.59 9.51 9.47
CA PRO A 86 -0.87 8.41 10.11
C PRO A 86 -0.84 7.13 9.27
N ALA A 87 -1.95 6.79 8.61
CA ALA A 87 -2.06 5.62 7.74
C ALA A 87 -1.12 5.72 6.53
N TYR A 88 -0.98 6.91 5.92
CA TYR A 88 -0.08 7.13 4.80
C TYR A 88 1.38 6.92 5.24
N ARG A 89 1.77 7.59 6.32
CA ARG A 89 3.12 7.50 6.87
C ARG A 89 3.47 6.06 7.27
N ALA A 90 2.58 5.38 7.98
CA ALA A 90 2.79 4.00 8.42
C ALA A 90 2.91 3.03 7.22
N THR A 91 2.08 3.20 6.19
CA THR A 91 2.13 2.37 4.98
C THR A 91 3.49 2.50 4.28
N LEU A 92 3.99 3.72 4.13
CA LEU A 92 5.28 3.96 3.47
C LEU A 92 6.48 3.52 4.32
N GLN A 93 6.36 3.55 5.64
CA GLN A 93 7.42 3.10 6.54
C GLN A 93 7.49 1.58 6.67
N LEU A 94 6.34 0.92 6.81
CA LEU A 94 6.25 -0.51 7.11
C LEU A 94 6.20 -1.37 5.84
N CYS A 95 5.57 -0.88 4.77
CA CYS A 95 5.28 -1.65 3.57
C CYS A 95 5.53 -0.88 2.27
N PRO A 96 6.70 -0.24 2.07
CA PRO A 96 6.95 0.58 0.88
C PRO A 96 6.90 -0.22 -0.42
N ASN A 97 7.24 -1.51 -0.39
CA ASN A 97 7.22 -2.37 -1.59
C ASN A 97 5.81 -2.63 -2.13
N ILE A 98 4.78 -2.57 -1.28
CA ILE A 98 3.39 -2.62 -1.73
C ILE A 98 3.08 -1.38 -2.58
N VAL A 99 3.46 -0.21 -2.09
CA VAL A 99 3.24 1.06 -2.81
C VAL A 99 4.04 1.11 -4.11
N ARG A 100 5.30 0.66 -4.09
CA ARG A 100 6.10 0.50 -5.32
C ARG A 100 5.44 -0.46 -6.29
N GLY A 101 4.96 -1.61 -5.79
CA GLY A 101 4.21 -2.57 -6.58
C GLY A 101 3.01 -1.92 -7.26
N LEU A 102 2.16 -1.23 -6.50
CA LEU A 102 0.98 -0.52 -7.02
C LEU A 102 1.33 0.46 -8.16
N TYR A 103 2.38 1.27 -7.99
CA TYR A 103 2.81 2.17 -9.06
C TYR A 103 3.37 1.43 -10.27
N SER A 104 4.20 0.40 -10.06
CA SER A 104 4.82 -0.37 -11.14
C SER A 104 3.81 -1.12 -12.01
N ILE A 105 2.68 -1.53 -11.45
CA ILE A 105 1.58 -2.17 -12.20
C ILE A 105 0.47 -1.19 -12.63
N HIS A 106 0.67 0.11 -12.46
CA HIS A 106 -0.31 1.17 -12.76
C HIS A 106 -1.68 0.93 -12.09
N TYR A 107 -1.67 0.44 -10.85
CA TYR A 107 -2.87 0.13 -10.08
C TYR A 107 -3.12 1.11 -8.93
N GLY A 108 -2.30 2.16 -8.81
CA GLY A 108 -2.42 3.20 -7.78
C GLY A 108 -3.79 3.88 -7.78
N ALA A 109 -4.33 4.20 -8.96
CA ALA A 109 -5.65 4.82 -9.15
C ALA A 109 -6.85 4.01 -8.61
N TYR A 110 -6.69 2.70 -8.37
CA TYR A 110 -7.79 1.81 -7.98
C TYR A 110 -7.78 1.45 -6.49
N VAL A 111 -6.77 1.88 -5.73
CA VAL A 111 -6.62 1.53 -4.32
C VAL A 111 -6.56 2.80 -3.48
N SER A 112 -7.58 3.03 -2.67
CA SER A 112 -7.55 4.11 -1.69
C SER A 112 -6.63 3.80 -0.51
N LEU A 113 -6.09 4.84 0.12
CA LEU A 113 -5.26 4.71 1.30
C LEU A 113 -5.98 3.92 2.41
N ASN A 114 -7.24 4.25 2.70
CA ASN A 114 -8.03 3.54 3.70
C ASN A 114 -8.26 2.06 3.33
N THR A 115 -8.47 1.75 2.05
CA THR A 115 -8.60 0.35 1.58
C THR A 115 -7.33 -0.43 1.85
N LEU A 116 -6.16 0.12 1.48
CA LEU A 116 -4.90 -0.56 1.71
C LEU A 116 -4.60 -0.70 3.20
N TRP A 117 -4.75 0.38 3.96
CA TRP A 117 -4.46 0.42 5.39
C TRP A 117 -5.34 -0.57 6.19
N SER A 118 -6.65 -0.57 5.91
CA SER A 118 -7.57 -1.52 6.54
C SER A 118 -7.25 -2.96 6.17
N THR A 119 -6.82 -3.22 4.93
CA THR A 119 -6.40 -4.56 4.48
C THR A 119 -5.11 -5.01 5.15
N LEU A 120 -4.13 -4.11 5.32
CA LEU A 120 -2.89 -4.37 6.05
C LEU A 120 -3.13 -4.71 7.51
N GLY A 121 -4.12 -4.07 8.14
CA GLY A 121 -4.51 -4.34 9.53
C GLY A 121 -5.25 -5.66 9.74
N ARG A 122 -5.69 -6.34 8.68
CA ARG A 122 -6.36 -7.65 8.79
C ARG A 122 -5.35 -8.79 8.94
N ALA A 123 -5.55 -9.61 9.97
CA ALA A 123 -4.75 -10.82 10.16
C ALA A 123 -5.25 -12.03 9.35
N ARG A 124 -6.52 -12.02 8.92
CA ARG A 124 -7.19 -13.17 8.31
C ARG A 124 -7.30 -13.05 6.79
N CYS A 125 -7.17 -14.19 6.12
CA CYS A 125 -7.47 -14.40 4.71
C CYS A 125 -8.96 -14.12 4.48
N GLU A 126 -9.28 -13.33 3.46
CA GLU A 126 -10.66 -12.99 3.12
C GLU A 126 -11.45 -14.17 2.53
N ASP A 127 -10.78 -15.18 1.98
CA ASP A 127 -11.43 -16.33 1.36
C ASP A 127 -11.68 -17.47 2.34
N CYS A 128 -10.69 -17.87 3.15
CA CYS A 128 -10.81 -19.02 4.06
C CYS A 128 -10.87 -18.67 5.55
N GLY A 129 -10.55 -17.44 5.94
CA GLY A 129 -10.52 -17.01 7.34
C GLY A 129 -9.27 -17.40 8.15
N ASP A 130 -8.38 -18.24 7.60
CA ASP A 130 -7.08 -18.56 8.21
C ASP A 130 -6.15 -17.35 8.23
N PHE A 131 -4.94 -17.47 8.78
CA PHE A 131 -3.94 -16.41 8.72
C PHE A 131 -3.62 -16.01 7.27
N GLY A 132 -3.90 -14.76 6.92
CA GLY A 132 -3.56 -14.19 5.62
C GLY A 132 -2.16 -13.62 5.69
N GLY A 133 -1.15 -14.31 5.15
CA GLY A 133 0.24 -13.83 5.13
C GLY A 133 0.53 -12.81 4.04
N TYR A 134 -0.35 -12.68 3.05
CA TYR A 134 -0.07 -11.98 1.79
C TYR A 134 -1.12 -10.92 1.48
N ILE A 135 -0.72 -9.92 0.69
CA ILE A 135 -1.63 -8.99 0.02
C ILE A 135 -1.53 -9.22 -1.47
N TYR A 136 -2.65 -9.59 -2.09
CA TYR A 136 -2.75 -9.68 -3.53
C TYR A 136 -3.01 -8.28 -4.10
N LEU A 137 -1.99 -7.68 -4.73
CA LEU A 137 -2.02 -6.29 -5.17
C LEU A 137 -3.12 -5.98 -6.17
N LEU A 138 -3.38 -6.87 -7.13
CA LEU A 138 -4.34 -6.66 -8.22
C LEU A 138 -5.79 -6.48 -7.74
N THR A 139 -6.10 -6.90 -6.52
CA THR A 139 -7.42 -6.62 -5.92
C THR A 139 -7.32 -5.99 -4.53
N CYS A 140 -6.11 -5.67 -4.06
CA CYS A 140 -5.82 -5.24 -2.69
C CYS A 140 -6.53 -6.10 -1.62
N ARG A 141 -6.36 -7.43 -1.66
CA ARG A 141 -7.01 -8.37 -0.73
C ARG A 141 -6.02 -9.11 0.15
N ARG A 142 -6.41 -9.36 1.40
CA ARG A 142 -5.63 -10.19 2.34
C ARG A 142 -5.88 -11.67 2.05
N VAL A 143 -4.83 -12.43 1.75
CA VAL A 143 -4.93 -13.85 1.35
C VAL A 143 -3.87 -14.71 2.02
N CYS A 144 -4.16 -15.99 2.23
CA CYS A 144 -3.15 -16.98 2.64
C CYS A 144 -2.46 -17.56 1.41
N PHE A 145 -1.28 -18.18 1.59
CA PHE A 145 -0.51 -18.80 0.51
C PHE A 145 -1.33 -19.82 -0.27
N LEU A 146 -2.10 -20.67 0.44
CA LEU A 146 -2.88 -21.74 -0.17
C LEU A 146 -3.99 -21.18 -1.08
N CYS A 147 -4.79 -20.22 -0.60
CA CYS A 147 -5.85 -19.60 -1.39
C CYS A 147 -5.28 -18.90 -2.63
N PHE A 148 -4.24 -18.09 -2.47
CA PHE A 148 -3.60 -17.40 -3.58
C PHE A 148 -3.07 -18.35 -4.68
N ARG A 149 -2.54 -19.52 -4.28
CA ARG A 149 -1.99 -20.50 -5.22
C ARG A 149 -3.02 -21.41 -5.88
N THR A 150 -4.15 -21.67 -5.23
CA THR A 150 -5.10 -22.71 -5.67
C THR A 150 -6.38 -22.15 -6.27
N ALA A 151 -6.82 -20.95 -5.87
CA ALA A 151 -8.05 -20.38 -6.38
C ALA A 151 -7.79 -19.64 -7.70
N CYS A 152 -8.48 -20.06 -8.77
CA CYS A 152 -8.33 -19.49 -10.11
C CYS A 152 -8.55 -17.97 -10.19
N ARG A 153 -9.30 -17.39 -9.23
CA ARG A 153 -9.53 -15.94 -9.14
C ARG A 153 -8.26 -15.10 -8.95
N PHE A 154 -7.19 -15.72 -8.43
CA PHE A 154 -5.90 -15.05 -8.22
C PHE A 154 -4.89 -15.33 -9.33
N TYR A 155 -5.30 -16.05 -10.38
CA TYR A 155 -4.42 -16.30 -11.50
C TYR A 155 -4.42 -15.06 -12.39
N PRO A 156 -3.24 -14.45 -12.62
CA PRO A 156 -3.16 -13.30 -13.49
C PRO A 156 -3.59 -13.72 -14.90
N LEU A 157 -4.47 -12.93 -15.51
CA LEU A 157 -4.84 -13.08 -16.91
C LEU A 157 -3.90 -12.26 -17.77
N GLN A 158 -3.53 -12.79 -18.95
CA GLN A 158 -2.82 -11.96 -19.91
C GLN A 158 -3.74 -10.89 -20.48
N ILE A 159 -3.20 -9.71 -20.75
CA ILE A 159 -3.96 -8.59 -21.33
C ILE A 159 -4.69 -9.00 -22.62
N ALA A 160 -4.05 -9.85 -23.44
CA ALA A 160 -4.63 -10.37 -24.69
C ALA A 160 -5.80 -11.36 -24.48
N GLU A 161 -5.89 -11.99 -23.32
CA GLU A 161 -6.99 -12.87 -22.94
C GLU A 161 -8.14 -12.07 -22.34
N ALA A 162 -7.80 -11.08 -21.49
CA ALA A 162 -8.77 -10.16 -20.90
C ALA A 162 -9.57 -9.39 -21.96
N SER A 163 -8.91 -8.89 -23.02
CA SER A 163 -9.56 -8.16 -24.12
C SER A 163 -10.49 -8.99 -25.01
N LYS A 164 -10.48 -10.32 -24.88
CA LYS A 164 -11.40 -11.21 -25.60
C LYS A 164 -12.64 -11.56 -24.78
N GLN A 165 -12.57 -11.44 -23.45
CA GLN A 165 -13.64 -11.80 -22.53
C GLN A 165 -14.51 -10.61 -22.11
N TYR A 166 -14.01 -9.37 -22.26
CA TYR A 166 -14.68 -8.12 -21.89
C TYR A 166 -14.53 -7.09 -23.02
#